data_AF-A0A6H3NNU2-F1
#
_entry.id   AF-A0A6H3NNU2-F1
#
_cell.length_a   1.000
_cell.length_b   1.000
_cell.length_c   1.000
_cell.angle_alpha   90.00
_cell.angle_beta   90.00
_cell.angle_gamma   90.00
#
_symmetry.space_group_name_H-M   'P 1'
#
loop_
_entity.id
_entity.type
_entity.pdbx_description
1 polymer ?
#
loop_
_entity_poly.entity_id
_entity_poly.type
_entity_poly.pdbx_seq_one_letter_code
_entity_poly.pdbx_strand_id
1 'polypeptide(L)'
;MAEIFKKLLILVFVTFLVLDCSNQKDQCLKGVETKGGETYQDSSSACATYVVLEGMAKTNEEKGRSPFIERLVASEALAICIVKAAEERKCKSKSEYIPHFGD
;
A
#
# COMPACT_ATOMS: atom_id res chain seq x y z
N MET A 1 -38.73 25.73 -17.65
CA MET A 1 -37.47 25.92 -16.90
C MET A 1 -37.24 24.84 -15.84
N ALA A 2 -38.21 24.54 -14.96
CA ALA A 2 -38.04 23.56 -13.88
C ALA A 2 -37.67 22.14 -14.36
N GLU A 3 -38.29 21.64 -15.44
CA GLU A 3 -37.99 20.33 -16.03
C GLU A 3 -36.56 20.21 -16.57
N ILE A 4 -36.06 21.25 -17.22
CA ILE A 4 -34.68 21.29 -17.75
C ILE A 4 -33.68 21.31 -16.59
N PHE A 5 -33.97 22.10 -15.55
CA PHE A 5 -33.13 22.19 -14.35
C PHE A 5 -33.05 20.85 -13.60
N LYS A 6 -34.19 20.15 -13.49
CA LYS A 6 -34.26 18.81 -12.88
C LYS A 6 -33.45 17.78 -13.67
N LYS A 7 -33.54 17.79 -15.00
CA LYS A 7 -32.73 16.92 -15.86
C LYS A 7 -31.24 17.23 -15.78
N LEU A 8 -30.87 18.50 -15.69
CA LEU A 8 -29.48 18.93 -15.54
C LEU A 8 -28.89 18.45 -14.21
N LEU A 9 -29.65 18.57 -13.11
CA LEU A 9 -29.26 18.07 -11.79
C LEU A 9 -29.05 16.55 -11.79
N ILE A 10 -29.97 15.80 -12.42
CA ILE A 10 -29.83 14.35 -12.54
C ILE A 10 -28.59 13.99 -13.37
N LEU A 11 -28.34 14.69 -14.48
CA LEU A 11 -27.15 14.46 -15.31
C LEU A 11 -25.86 14.70 -14.51
N VAL A 12 -25.78 15.80 -13.76
CA VAL A 12 -24.64 16.12 -12.91
C VAL A 12 -24.47 15.06 -11.82
N PHE A 13 -25.56 14.64 -11.16
CA PHE A 13 -25.53 13.63 -10.11
C PHE A 13 -25.09 12.26 -10.64
N VAL A 14 -25.56 11.86 -11.82
CA VAL A 14 -25.13 10.62 -12.50
C VAL A 14 -23.66 10.73 -12.91
N THR A 15 -23.20 11.89 -13.38
CA THR A 15 -21.79 12.10 -13.72
C THR A 15 -20.90 11.98 -12.47
N PHE A 16 -21.33 12.51 -11.33
CA PHE A 16 -20.63 12.35 -10.05
C PHE A 16 -20.63 10.90 -9.53
N LEU A 17 -21.69 10.12 -9.79
CA LEU A 17 -21.79 8.72 -9.39
C LEU A 17 -20.97 7.77 -10.28
N VAL A 18 -20.75 8.12 -11.55
CA VAL A 18 -19.98 7.30 -12.52
C VAL A 18 -18.48 7.60 -12.45
N LEU A 19 -18.09 8.71 -11.83
CA LEU A 19 -16.70 8.98 -11.48
C LEU A 19 -16.32 8.10 -10.28
N ASP A 20 -15.90 6.86 -10.58
CA ASP A 20 -15.21 5.94 -9.68
C ASP A 20 -13.82 6.53 -9.35
N CYS A 21 -13.83 7.70 -8.71
CA CYS A 21 -12.66 8.46 -8.38
C CYS A 21 -12.01 7.81 -7.17
N SER A 22 -10.95 7.05 -7.40
CA SER A 22 -9.92 6.78 -6.39
C SER A 22 -9.60 8.10 -5.67
N ASN A 23 -9.65 8.13 -4.34
CA ASN A 23 -9.26 9.32 -3.60
C ASN A 23 -7.73 9.48 -3.64
N GLN A 24 -7.22 10.66 -3.25
CA GLN A 24 -5.79 10.94 -3.30
C GLN A 24 -4.94 9.95 -2.47
N LYS A 25 -5.50 9.41 -1.38
CA LYS A 25 -4.81 8.45 -0.52
C LYS A 25 -4.72 7.07 -1.18
N ASP A 26 -5.82 6.58 -1.75
CA ASP A 26 -5.88 5.28 -2.41
C ASP A 26 -4.99 5.24 -3.66
N GLN A 27 -4.99 6.31 -4.46
CA GLN A 27 -4.07 6.41 -5.59
C GLN A 27 -2.60 6.40 -5.14
N CYS A 28 -2.29 7.10 -4.05
CA CYS A 28 -0.94 7.08 -3.48
C CYS A 28 -0.54 5.66 -3.05
N LEU A 29 -1.42 4.95 -2.34
CA LEU A 29 -1.17 3.59 -1.86
C LEU A 29 -0.94 2.60 -3.02
N LYS A 30 -1.74 2.67 -4.09
CA LYS A 30 -1.51 1.88 -5.32
C LYS A 30 -0.11 2.11 -5.89
N GLY A 31 0.36 3.36 -5.87
CA GLY A 31 1.73 3.69 -6.29
C GLY A 31 2.82 3.05 -5.42
N VAL A 32 2.55 2.84 -4.11
CA VAL A 32 3.50 2.19 -3.20
C VAL A 32 3.66 0.69 -3.48
N GLU A 33 2.61 0.02 -3.97
CA GLU A 33 2.64 -1.42 -4.27
C GLU A 33 3.78 -1.82 -5.20
N THR A 34 4.19 -0.92 -6.10
CA THR A 34 5.25 -1.14 -7.10
C THR A 34 6.65 -0.74 -6.63
N LYS A 35 6.78 -0.10 -5.45
CA LYS A 35 8.08 0.33 -4.92
C LYS A 35 8.75 -0.77 -4.11
N GLY A 36 10.08 -0.78 -4.07
CA GLY A 36 10.84 -1.76 -3.28
C GLY A 36 11.01 -3.14 -3.94
N GLY A 37 10.80 -3.25 -5.25
CA GLY A 37 11.14 -4.44 -6.05
C GLY A 37 10.10 -5.56 -6.04
N GLU A 38 9.34 -5.70 -4.95
CA GLU A 38 8.33 -6.76 -4.80
C GLU A 38 6.91 -6.19 -5.03
N THR A 39 6.32 -6.51 -6.17
CA THR A 39 4.97 -6.06 -6.55
C THR A 39 3.92 -6.74 -5.66
N TYR A 40 2.89 -6.00 -5.22
CA TYR A 40 1.73 -6.50 -4.47
C TYR A 40 1.93 -6.89 -2.99
N GLN A 41 3.08 -6.59 -2.39
CA GLN A 41 3.27 -6.75 -0.94
C GLN A 41 3.07 -5.42 -0.20
N ASP A 42 2.24 -5.33 0.84
CA ASP A 42 2.18 -4.10 1.66
C ASP A 42 3.34 -4.06 2.68
N SER A 43 3.56 -2.90 3.32
CA SER A 43 4.61 -2.78 4.33
C SER A 43 4.40 -3.75 5.48
N SER A 44 3.16 -3.94 5.93
CA SER A 44 2.81 -4.81 7.05
C SER A 44 3.24 -6.27 6.80
N SER A 45 2.96 -6.79 5.60
CA SER A 45 3.32 -8.14 5.19
C SER A 45 4.82 -8.30 5.07
N ALA A 46 5.51 -7.33 4.47
CA ALA A 46 6.98 -7.34 4.38
C ALA A 46 7.63 -7.35 5.77
N CYS A 47 7.13 -6.51 6.68
CA CYS A 47 7.64 -6.44 8.05
C CYS A 47 7.33 -7.73 8.84
N ALA A 48 6.16 -8.33 8.64
CA ALA A 48 5.81 -9.61 9.25
C ALA A 48 6.74 -10.74 8.78
N THR A 49 7.04 -10.80 7.47
CA THR A 49 8.00 -11.74 6.89
C THR A 49 9.38 -11.60 7.54
N TYR A 50 9.87 -10.37 7.73
CA TYR A 50 11.11 -10.12 8.45
C TYR A 50 11.08 -10.71 9.87
N VAL A 51 10.03 -10.41 10.66
CA VAL A 51 9.92 -10.89 12.05
C VAL A 51 9.92 -12.41 12.12
N VAL A 52 9.21 -13.08 11.20
CA VAL A 52 9.15 -14.55 11.13
C VAL A 52 10.52 -15.13 10.79
N LEU A 53 11.20 -14.60 9.77
CA LEU A 53 12.52 -15.08 9.35
C LEU A 53 13.59 -14.83 10.41
N GLU A 54 13.54 -13.69 11.10
CA GLU A 54 14.41 -13.42 12.25
C GLU A 54 14.17 -14.43 13.40
N GLY A 55 12.91 -14.77 13.67
CA GLY A 55 12.55 -15.79 14.65
C GLY A 55 13.05 -17.20 14.26
N MET A 56 12.95 -17.54 12.97
CA MET A 56 13.50 -18.80 12.44
C MET A 56 15.02 -18.86 12.55
N ALA A 57 15.70 -17.75 12.22
CA ALA A 57 17.15 -17.64 12.38
C ALA A 57 17.59 -17.88 13.84
N LYS A 58 16.92 -17.23 14.81
CA LYS A 58 17.19 -17.45 16.25
C LYS A 58 16.95 -18.90 16.66
N THR A 59 15.83 -19.48 16.23
CA THR A 59 15.49 -20.89 16.52
C THR A 59 16.53 -21.86 15.95
N ASN A 60 17.06 -21.59 14.75
CA ASN A 60 18.09 -22.42 14.15
C ASN A 60 19.42 -22.31 14.89
N GLU A 61 19.80 -21.09 15.29
CA GLU A 61 21.00 -20.84 16.09
C GLU A 61 20.95 -21.56 17.44
N GLU A 62 19.81 -21.51 18.13
CA GLU A 62 19.55 -22.26 19.37
C GLU A 62 19.65 -23.78 19.18
N LYS A 63 19.30 -24.29 17.99
CA LYS A 63 19.41 -25.70 17.61
C LYS A 63 20.80 -26.09 17.07
N GLY A 64 21.76 -25.17 17.07
CA GLY A 64 23.11 -25.39 16.53
C GLY A 64 23.15 -25.53 15.00
N ARG A 65 22.12 -25.04 14.30
CA ARG A 65 22.05 -24.99 12.83
C ARG A 65 22.48 -23.62 12.33
N SER A 66 23.00 -23.56 11.10
CA SER A 66 23.37 -22.29 10.47
C SER A 66 22.12 -21.44 10.20
N PRO A 67 22.04 -20.19 10.69
CA PRO A 67 20.92 -19.29 10.43
C PRO A 67 21.17 -18.37 9.21
N PHE A 68 22.20 -18.65 8.42
CA PHE A 68 22.71 -17.72 7.41
C PHE A 68 21.67 -17.37 6.35
N ILE A 69 20.96 -18.37 5.83
CA ILE A 69 19.96 -18.17 4.77
C ILE A 69 18.77 -17.39 5.33
N GLU A 70 18.27 -17.76 6.51
CA GLU A 70 17.16 -17.06 7.16
C GLU A 70 17.52 -15.60 7.44
N ARG A 71 18.74 -15.32 7.90
CA ARG A 71 19.22 -13.93 8.12
C ARG A 71 19.37 -13.14 6.83
N LEU A 72 19.84 -13.77 5.75
CA LEU A 72 19.98 -13.12 4.45
C LEU A 72 18.59 -12.70 3.92
N VAL A 73 17.64 -13.62 3.90
CA VAL A 73 16.26 -13.35 3.44
C VAL A 73 15.55 -12.39 4.39
N ALA A 74 15.78 -12.49 5.71
CA ALA A 74 15.25 -11.52 6.67
C ALA A 74 15.74 -10.10 6.37
N SER A 75 17.03 -9.95 6.03
CA SER A 75 17.61 -8.63 5.72
C SER A 75 16.98 -8.00 4.48
N GLU A 76 16.68 -8.82 3.45
CA GLU A 76 15.94 -8.38 2.27
C GLU A 76 14.50 -7.96 2.62
N ALA A 77 13.77 -8.80 3.36
CA ALA A 77 12.42 -8.49 3.82
C ALA A 77 12.37 -7.21 4.67
N LEU A 78 13.39 -6.97 5.51
CA LEU A 78 13.52 -5.75 6.30
C LEU A 78 13.72 -4.52 5.42
N ALA A 79 14.56 -4.61 4.39
CA ALA A 79 14.76 -3.51 3.45
C ALA A 79 13.46 -3.14 2.73
N ILE A 80 12.70 -4.14 2.26
CA ILE A 80 11.40 -3.95 1.61
C ILE A 80 10.40 -3.31 2.60
N CYS A 81 10.32 -3.85 3.82
CA CYS A 81 9.50 -3.30 4.90
C CYS A 81 9.78 -1.81 5.15
N ILE A 82 11.04 -1.43 5.30
CA ILE A 82 11.44 -0.03 5.56
C ILE A 82 11.02 0.87 4.40
N VAL A 83 11.31 0.48 3.16
CA VAL A 83 10.98 1.28 1.96
C VAL A 83 9.46 1.45 1.85
N LYS A 84 8.70 0.37 1.94
CA LYS A 84 7.23 0.44 1.83
C LYS A 84 6.60 1.20 2.98
N ALA A 85 7.05 0.99 4.22
CA ALA A 85 6.53 1.73 5.37
C ALA A 85 6.81 3.24 5.26
N ALA A 86 7.97 3.61 4.73
CA ALA A 86 8.31 5.02 4.48
C ALA A 86 7.41 5.63 3.40
N GLU A 87 7.13 4.91 2.32
CA GLU A 87 6.24 5.36 1.24
C GLU A 87 4.78 5.43 1.68
N GLU A 88 4.26 4.42 2.39
CA GLU A 88 2.90 4.44 2.95
C GLU A 88 2.71 5.58 3.95
N ARG A 89 3.74 5.92 4.75
CA ARG A 89 3.71 7.10 5.62
C ARG A 89 3.51 8.39 4.85
N LYS A 90 4.08 8.52 3.65
CA LYS A 90 3.85 9.69 2.77
C LYS A 90 2.39 9.75 2.30
N CYS A 91 1.74 8.60 2.16
CA CYS A 91 0.33 8.53 1.77
C CYS A 91 -0.63 8.83 2.94
N LYS A 92 -0.22 8.61 4.20
CA LYS A 92 -1.09 8.91 5.37
C LYS A 92 -1.49 10.38 5.49
N SER A 93 -0.71 11.31 4.93
CA SER A 93 -1.04 12.73 4.91
C SER A 93 -1.97 13.15 3.77
N LYS A 94 -2.32 12.22 2.86
CA LYS A 94 -3.24 12.46 1.75
C LYS A 94 -4.70 12.33 2.21
N SER A 95 -5.58 13.10 1.59
CA SER A 95 -7.01 13.13 1.94
C SER A 95 -7.76 11.93 1.36
N GLU A 96 -8.60 11.31 2.18
CA GLU A 96 -9.57 10.29 1.76
C GLU A 96 -10.84 10.92 1.13
N TYR A 97 -11.04 12.22 1.34
CA TYR A 97 -12.26 12.93 0.94
C TYR A 97 -12.09 13.72 -0.36
N ILE A 98 -10.85 13.89 -0.82
CA ILE A 98 -10.56 14.61 -2.06
C ILE A 98 -10.34 13.57 -3.17
N PRO A 99 -11.15 13.59 -4.24
CA PRO A 99 -10.95 12.71 -5.39
C PRO A 99 -9.59 13.00 -6.03
N HIS A 100 -8.92 11.95 -6.51
CA HIS A 100 -7.75 12.11 -7.35
C HIS A 100 -8.19 12.53 -8.76
N PHE A 101 -7.45 13.47 -9.35
CA PHE A 101 -7.68 13.93 -10.73
C PHE A 101 -6.41 13.68 -11.53
N GLY A 102 -6.49 12.78 -12.53
CA GLY A 102 -5.35 12.42 -13.39
C GLY A 102 -4.73 11.06 -13.05
N ASP A 103 -3.54 10.82 -13.59
CA ASP A 103 -2.60 9.73 -13.26
C ASP A 103 -1.25 10.35 -12.87
#